data_AF-A0A8K0EKS1-F1
#
_entry.id   AF-A0A8K0EKS1-F1
#
_cell.length_a   1.000
_cell.length_b   1.000
_cell.length_c   1.000
_cell.angle_alpha   90.00
_cell.angle_beta   90.00
_cell.angle_gamma   90.00
#
_symmetry.space_group_name_H-M   'P 1'
#
loop_
_entity.id
_entity.type
_entity.pdbx_description
1 polymer ?
#
loop_
_entity_poly.entity_id
_entity_poly.type
_entity_poly.pdbx_seq_one_letter_code
_entity_poly.pdbx_strand_id
1 'polypeptide(L)'
;MGNFIGHAAPGCFFMFFGLWWTIRYSVMWASRLGGRTTRSAHEACCCSGPLRFLKRVPIEGLVKMTIATGGIIFEQLVAHWILIDPKTGHFHILGNWQHTTMYAFFLLNGFCDVLIALKAPLPSGIDFATLSLAVSVEGLLFFYHLHGRTDLDVHVHQLLILAIAPSVAVTGLEAWNPRTVHLPMLRAALAMLQGTWLWQAGFILYPPFPGHEWDLENHENMMFVSMAFCWHILGILLFMCVVYTVVYHIYQAKEKQLGTDLELGTAVFTHAADTLGLRSGLANVSPISMTSDIKC
;
A
#
# COMPACT_ATOMS: atom_id res chain seq x y z
N MET A 1 -1.05 -15.54 -22.37
CA MET A 1 -1.88 -16.60 -21.75
C MET A 1 -1.74 -16.46 -20.25
N GLY A 2 -2.85 -16.51 -19.52
CA GLY A 2 -2.78 -16.50 -18.06
C GLY A 2 -2.26 -17.85 -17.54
N ASN A 3 -1.68 -17.83 -16.35
CA ASN A 3 -1.43 -19.02 -15.56
C ASN A 3 -1.61 -18.67 -14.08
N PHE A 4 -1.61 -19.66 -13.20
CA PHE A 4 -1.80 -19.45 -11.76
C PHE A 4 -0.78 -18.43 -11.20
N ILE A 5 0.50 -18.57 -11.54
CA ILE A 5 1.58 -17.68 -11.05
C ILE A 5 1.36 -16.25 -11.53
N GLY A 6 0.90 -16.06 -12.76
CA GLY A 6 0.59 -14.76 -13.36
C GLY A 6 -0.56 -14.04 -12.65
N HIS A 7 -1.40 -14.74 -11.88
CA HIS A 7 -2.43 -14.14 -11.03
C HIS A 7 -1.94 -14.01 -9.58
N ALA A 8 -1.36 -15.08 -9.02
CA ALA A 8 -0.93 -15.12 -7.63
C ALA A 8 0.22 -14.13 -7.34
N ALA A 9 1.17 -13.94 -8.27
CA ALA A 9 2.30 -13.03 -8.09
C ALA A 9 1.88 -11.56 -7.95
N PRO A 10 1.10 -10.96 -8.88
CA PRO A 10 0.57 -9.61 -8.67
C PRO A 10 -0.40 -9.58 -7.47
N GLY A 11 -1.15 -10.65 -7.22
CA GLY A 11 -2.00 -10.79 -6.03
C GLY A 11 -1.23 -10.58 -4.71
N CYS A 12 -0.09 -11.25 -4.57
CA CYS A 12 0.83 -11.08 -3.45
C CYS A 12 1.37 -9.65 -3.32
N PHE A 13 1.72 -9.01 -4.44
CA PHE A 13 2.20 -7.63 -4.44
C PHE A 13 1.15 -6.67 -3.86
N PHE A 14 -0.08 -6.74 -4.38
CA PHE A 14 -1.18 -5.90 -3.90
C PHE A 14 -1.55 -6.17 -2.44
N MET A 15 -1.56 -7.43 -2.01
CA MET A 15 -1.80 -7.78 -0.59
C MET A 15 -0.69 -7.26 0.31
N PHE A 16 0.58 -7.37 -0.10
CA PHE A 16 1.72 -6.89 0.68
C PHE A 16 1.62 -5.37 0.90
N PHE A 17 1.40 -4.60 -0.17
CA PHE A 17 1.25 -3.14 -0.04
C PHE A 17 -0.04 -2.75 0.68
N GLY A 18 -1.15 -3.45 0.43
CA GLY A 18 -2.40 -3.25 1.13
C GLY A 18 -2.27 -3.44 2.64
N LEU A 19 -1.59 -4.50 3.09
CA LEU A 19 -1.32 -4.75 4.51
C LEU A 19 -0.35 -3.72 5.10
N TRP A 20 0.73 -3.41 4.39
CA TRP A 20 1.69 -2.38 4.78
C TRP A 20 0.99 -1.03 5.02
N TRP A 21 0.15 -0.61 4.07
CA TRP A 21 -0.63 0.61 4.18
C TRP A 21 -1.67 0.54 5.30
N THR A 22 -2.37 -0.58 5.47
CA THR A 22 -3.33 -0.79 6.56
C THR A 22 -2.68 -0.56 7.93
N ILE A 23 -1.51 -1.17 8.17
CA ILE A 23 -0.78 -1.01 9.44
C ILE A 23 -0.32 0.45 9.58
N ARG A 24 0.32 1.02 8.56
CA ARG A 24 0.84 2.39 8.59
C ARG A 24 -0.26 3.42 8.88
N TYR A 25 -1.42 3.29 8.24
CA TYR A 25 -2.53 4.22 8.43
C TYR A 25 -3.32 3.96 9.71
N SER A 26 -3.36 2.74 10.23
CA SER A 26 -3.92 2.46 11.56
C SER A 26 -3.13 3.15 12.68
N VAL A 27 -1.80 3.17 12.60
CA VAL A 27 -0.95 3.91 13.56
C VAL A 27 -1.16 5.42 13.43
N MET A 28 -1.25 5.94 12.20
CA MET A 28 -1.58 7.36 11.97
C MET A 28 -2.92 7.73 12.60
N TRP A 29 -3.95 6.91 12.36
CA TRP A 29 -5.29 7.09 12.91
C TRP A 29 -5.27 7.11 14.45
N ALA A 30 -4.61 6.12 15.06
CA ALA A 30 -4.49 6.04 16.52
C ALA A 30 -3.76 7.26 17.12
N SER A 31 -2.69 7.70 16.47
CA SER A 31 -1.96 8.91 16.87
C SER A 31 -2.82 10.18 16.81
N ARG A 32 -3.66 10.33 15.77
CA ARG A 32 -4.56 11.50 15.64
C ARG A 32 -5.66 11.48 16.70
N LEU A 33 -6.23 10.31 17.00
CA LEU A 33 -7.21 10.18 18.09
C LEU A 33 -6.61 10.47 19.48
N GLY A 34 -5.32 10.19 19.67
CA GLY A 34 -4.58 10.55 20.89
C GLY A 34 -4.19 12.03 21.00
N GLY A 35 -4.73 12.91 20.16
CA GLY A 35 -4.52 14.36 20.24
C GLY A 35 -3.25 14.88 19.55
N ARG A 36 -2.47 14.03 18.86
CA ARG A 36 -1.30 14.49 18.08
C ARG A 36 -1.71 14.98 16.70
N THR A 37 -1.23 16.16 16.34
CA THR A 37 -1.27 16.71 14.98
C THR A 37 -0.17 16.11 14.09
N THR A 38 -0.15 14.78 13.92
CA THR A 38 0.78 14.14 12.98
C THR A 38 0.38 14.46 11.54
N ARG A 39 1.29 15.08 10.78
CA ARG A 39 1.03 15.49 9.38
C ARG A 39 1.06 14.29 8.44
N SER A 40 1.79 13.22 8.78
CA SER A 40 1.84 11.99 7.98
C SER A 40 1.88 10.71 8.81
N ALA A 41 1.48 9.59 8.19
CA ALA A 41 1.57 8.26 8.81
C ALA A 41 3.02 7.82 9.10
N HIS A 42 3.98 8.34 8.34
CA HIS A 42 5.40 8.08 8.54
C HIS A 42 5.93 8.74 9.83
N GLU A 43 5.39 9.90 10.20
CA GLU A 43 5.71 10.55 11.48
C GLU A 43 5.14 9.73 12.65
N ALA A 44 3.89 9.30 12.56
CA ALA A 44 3.21 8.56 13.63
C ALA A 44 3.86 7.19 13.93
N CYS A 45 4.26 6.44 12.89
CA CYS A 45 4.82 5.09 13.05
C CYS A 45 6.22 5.07 13.67
N CYS A 46 6.96 6.18 13.64
CA CYS A 46 8.39 6.22 13.94
C CYS A 46 8.74 7.24 15.04
N CYS A 47 7.78 7.65 15.88
CA CYS A 47 8.05 8.59 16.99
C CYS A 47 8.83 7.97 18.15
N SER A 48 8.79 6.65 18.35
CA SER A 48 9.38 6.01 19.55
C SER A 48 10.05 4.67 19.20
N GLY A 49 11.37 4.64 19.00
CA GLY A 49 12.15 3.40 18.87
C GLY A 49 13.44 3.46 18.04
N PRO A 50 14.23 2.35 18.02
CA PRO A 50 15.51 2.24 17.29
C PRO A 50 15.38 2.29 15.76
N LEU A 51 14.15 2.25 15.23
CA LEU A 51 13.82 2.37 13.80
C LEU A 51 13.99 3.80 13.23
N ARG A 52 14.63 4.73 13.96
CA ARG A 52 14.89 6.10 13.48
C ARG A 52 15.73 6.14 12.19
N PHE A 53 16.52 5.10 11.91
CA PHE A 53 17.25 4.93 10.64
C PHE A 53 16.32 4.69 9.44
N LEU A 54 15.21 3.95 9.64
CA LEU A 54 14.22 3.69 8.60
C LEU A 54 13.43 4.95 8.20
N LYS A 55 13.51 6.04 8.98
CA LYS A 55 12.96 7.35 8.56
C LYS A 55 13.62 7.93 7.31
N ARG A 56 14.83 7.49 6.95
CA ARG A 56 15.60 8.06 5.83
C ARG A 56 15.59 7.19 4.58
N VAL A 57 15.17 5.94 4.67
CA VAL A 57 15.20 5.01 3.55
C VAL A 57 13.81 4.95 2.90
N PRO A 58 13.66 5.24 1.60
CA PRO A 58 12.40 5.09 0.88
C PRO A 58 12.08 3.61 0.64
N ILE A 59 11.77 2.84 1.70
CA ILE A 59 11.54 1.39 1.62
C ILE A 59 10.43 1.07 0.61
N GLU A 60 9.33 1.82 0.66
CA GLU A 60 8.20 1.61 -0.26
C GLU A 60 8.62 1.79 -1.72
N GLY A 61 9.34 2.87 -2.03
CA GLY A 61 9.87 3.12 -3.37
C GLY A 61 10.88 2.05 -3.81
N LEU A 62 11.82 1.69 -2.94
CA LEU A 62 12.83 0.67 -3.22
C LEU A 62 12.21 -0.70 -3.48
N VAL A 63 11.25 -1.13 -2.66
CA VAL A 63 10.55 -2.40 -2.83
C VAL A 63 9.76 -2.41 -4.14
N LYS A 64 9.04 -1.33 -4.45
CA LYS A 64 8.34 -1.19 -5.75
C LYS A 64 9.32 -1.30 -6.91
N MET A 65 10.43 -0.56 -6.87
CA MET A 65 11.46 -0.59 -7.92
C MET A 65 12.08 -1.98 -8.09
N THR A 66 12.44 -2.65 -7.00
CA THR A 66 13.05 -3.99 -7.05
C THR A 66 12.07 -5.01 -7.63
N ILE A 67 10.83 -5.05 -7.15
CA ILE A 67 9.83 -6.01 -7.63
C ILE A 67 9.49 -5.75 -9.10
N ALA A 68 9.23 -4.50 -9.47
CA ALA A 68 8.89 -4.13 -10.83
C ALA A 68 10.04 -4.42 -11.81
N THR A 69 11.28 -4.12 -11.42
CA THR A 69 12.47 -4.44 -12.25
C THR A 69 12.66 -5.95 -12.40
N GLY A 70 12.51 -6.71 -11.31
CA GLY A 70 12.55 -8.17 -11.37
C GLY A 70 11.45 -8.75 -12.27
N GLY A 71 10.24 -8.21 -12.19
CA GLY A 71 9.11 -8.57 -13.06
C GLY A 71 9.41 -8.29 -14.54
N ILE A 72 9.92 -7.11 -14.87
CA ILE A 72 10.35 -6.77 -16.25
C ILE A 72 11.39 -7.77 -16.75
N ILE A 73 12.44 -8.03 -15.97
CA ILE A 73 13.50 -8.97 -16.37
C ILE A 73 12.92 -10.36 -16.59
N PHE A 74 12.10 -10.85 -15.66
CA PHE A 74 11.49 -12.18 -15.76
C PHE A 74 10.60 -12.31 -17.00
N GLU A 75 9.69 -11.37 -17.21
CA GLU A 75 8.77 -11.37 -18.36
C GLU A 75 9.54 -11.29 -19.69
N GLN A 76 10.59 -10.48 -19.74
CA GLN A 76 11.40 -10.32 -20.95
C GLN A 76 12.32 -11.51 -21.22
N LEU A 77 12.81 -12.20 -20.20
CA LEU A 77 13.51 -13.48 -20.36
C LEU A 77 12.58 -14.54 -20.94
N VAL A 78 11.33 -14.63 -20.49
CA VAL A 78 10.33 -15.55 -21.05
C VAL A 78 9.95 -15.17 -22.48
N ALA A 79 9.84 -13.87 -22.78
CA ALA A 79 9.58 -13.37 -24.12
C ALA A 79 10.81 -13.39 -25.06
N HIS A 80 11.97 -13.86 -24.58
CA HIS A 80 13.25 -13.84 -25.29
C HIS A 80 13.68 -12.45 -25.78
N TRP A 81 13.16 -11.37 -25.18
CA TRP A 81 13.34 -9.98 -25.65
C TRP A 81 12.86 -9.73 -27.09
N ILE A 82 12.00 -10.60 -27.63
CA ILE A 82 11.47 -10.52 -29.00
C ILE A 82 10.01 -10.08 -28.92
N LEU A 83 9.69 -8.94 -29.54
CA LEU A 83 8.31 -8.45 -29.67
C LEU A 83 7.62 -9.01 -30.90
N ILE A 84 8.30 -8.96 -32.04
CA ILE A 84 7.83 -9.46 -33.34
C ILE A 84 8.79 -10.57 -33.74
N ASP A 85 8.24 -11.75 -34.00
CA ASP A 85 9.02 -12.88 -34.51
C ASP A 85 9.57 -12.52 -35.90
N PRO A 86 10.90 -12.48 -36.10
CA PRO A 86 11.50 -12.12 -37.38
C PRO A 86 11.13 -13.04 -38.54
N LYS A 87 10.73 -14.29 -38.26
CA LYS A 87 10.39 -15.29 -39.27
C LYS A 87 8.94 -15.21 -39.70
N THR A 88 8.04 -14.99 -38.75
CA THR A 88 6.58 -15.05 -39.00
C THR A 88 5.95 -13.66 -39.15
N GLY A 89 6.62 -12.61 -38.67
CA GLY A 89 6.07 -11.25 -38.66
C GLY A 89 4.94 -11.02 -37.66
N HIS A 90 4.59 -12.04 -36.87
CA HIS A 90 3.56 -11.97 -35.84
C HIS A 90 4.15 -11.60 -34.47
N PHE A 91 3.28 -11.15 -33.55
CA PHE A 91 3.70 -10.89 -32.18
C PHE A 91 4.13 -12.17 -31.47
N HIS A 92 5.30 -12.12 -30.85
CA HIS A 92 5.86 -13.23 -30.07
C HIS A 92 5.51 -13.03 -28.59
N ILE A 93 4.69 -13.93 -28.05
CA ILE A 93 4.29 -13.98 -26.64
C ILE A 93 3.86 -12.59 -26.10
N LEU A 94 2.92 -11.95 -26.81
CA LEU A 94 2.50 -10.57 -26.56
C LEU A 94 2.04 -10.27 -25.11
N GLY A 95 1.49 -11.27 -24.41
CA GLY A 95 1.06 -11.11 -23.02
C GLY A 95 2.18 -10.67 -22.08
N ASN A 96 3.40 -11.18 -22.27
CA ASN A 96 4.56 -10.83 -21.43
C ASN A 96 4.99 -9.37 -21.66
N TRP A 97 4.78 -8.85 -22.88
CA TRP A 97 4.98 -7.43 -23.16
C TRP A 97 3.91 -6.56 -22.47
N GLN A 98 2.65 -7.00 -22.40
CA GLN A 98 1.62 -6.30 -21.62
C GLN A 98 2.00 -6.24 -20.13
N HIS A 99 2.45 -7.35 -19.54
CA HIS A 99 2.94 -7.36 -18.15
C HIS A 99 4.16 -6.45 -17.95
N THR A 100 5.11 -6.48 -18.89
CA THR A 100 6.28 -5.59 -18.86
C THR A 100 5.88 -4.12 -18.87
N THR A 101 4.92 -3.75 -19.72
CA THR A 101 4.36 -2.38 -19.73
C THR A 101 3.75 -2.04 -18.37
N MET A 102 2.93 -2.93 -17.79
CA MET A 102 2.35 -2.72 -16.46
C MET A 102 3.42 -2.50 -15.39
N TYR A 103 4.43 -3.39 -15.30
CA TYR A 103 5.53 -3.25 -14.35
C TYR A 103 6.32 -1.95 -14.53
N ALA A 104 6.52 -1.47 -15.77
CA ALA A 104 7.24 -0.23 -16.02
C ALA A 104 6.58 1.00 -15.37
N PHE A 105 5.25 1.07 -15.31
CA PHE A 105 4.56 2.17 -14.64
C PHE A 105 4.63 2.06 -13.10
N PHE A 106 4.59 0.85 -12.54
CA PHE A 106 4.85 0.67 -11.10
C PHE A 106 6.31 0.95 -10.73
N LEU A 107 7.27 0.66 -11.63
CA LEU A 107 8.67 1.06 -11.49
C LEU A 107 8.81 2.59 -11.46
N LEU A 108 8.12 3.29 -12.37
CA LEU A 108 8.08 4.76 -12.38
C LEU A 108 7.52 5.33 -11.07
N ASN A 109 6.43 4.75 -10.53
CA ASN A 109 5.91 5.16 -9.24
C ASN A 109 6.93 4.97 -8.11
N GLY A 110 7.56 3.80 -8.02
CA GLY A 110 8.60 3.54 -7.03
C GLY A 110 9.80 4.49 -7.16
N PHE A 111 10.18 4.83 -8.39
CA PHE A 111 11.22 5.81 -8.64
C PHE A 111 10.85 7.21 -8.13
N CYS A 112 9.62 7.67 -8.35
CA CYS A 112 9.13 8.93 -7.80
C CYS A 112 9.13 8.94 -6.26
N ASP A 113 8.74 7.83 -5.61
CA ASP A 113 8.81 7.69 -4.14
C ASP A 113 10.25 7.87 -3.62
N VAL A 114 11.24 7.29 -4.32
CA VAL A 114 12.65 7.44 -3.97
C VAL A 114 13.12 8.89 -4.16
N LEU A 115 12.78 9.53 -5.28
CA LEU A 115 13.16 10.92 -5.53
C LEU A 115 12.59 11.88 -4.48
N ILE A 116 11.35 11.67 -4.03
CA ILE A 116 10.74 12.45 -2.93
C ILE A 116 11.54 12.29 -1.65
N ALA A 117 11.94 11.07 -1.29
CA ALA A 117 12.76 10.83 -0.10
C ALA A 117 14.17 11.46 -0.20
N LEU A 118 14.72 11.55 -1.40
CA LEU A 118 15.96 12.25 -1.70
C LEU A 118 15.80 13.78 -1.78
N LYS A 119 14.59 14.31 -1.52
CA LYS A 119 14.27 15.76 -1.56
C LYS A 119 14.50 16.40 -2.93
N ALA A 120 14.30 15.64 -4.01
CA ALA A 120 14.30 16.20 -5.36
C ALA A 120 13.20 17.28 -5.50
N PRO A 121 13.37 18.30 -6.36
CA PRO A 121 12.41 19.39 -6.55
C PRO A 121 11.20 18.94 -7.38
N LEU A 122 10.41 18.01 -6.84
CA LEU A 122 9.22 17.47 -7.49
C LEU A 122 7.94 18.17 -7.03
N PRO A 123 6.91 18.25 -7.89
CA PRO A 123 5.60 18.75 -7.49
C PRO A 123 4.99 17.92 -6.35
N SER A 124 4.25 18.57 -5.46
CA SER A 124 3.50 17.89 -4.40
C SER A 124 2.46 16.94 -4.99
N GLY A 125 2.36 15.72 -4.45
CA GLY A 125 1.36 14.72 -4.86
C GLY A 125 1.75 13.88 -6.09
N ILE A 126 2.98 14.03 -6.60
CA ILE A 126 3.46 13.27 -7.77
C ILE A 126 3.54 11.76 -7.50
N ASP A 127 3.76 11.34 -6.27
CA ASP A 127 3.70 9.95 -5.80
C ASP A 127 2.31 9.36 -6.03
N PHE A 128 1.26 10.09 -5.63
CA PHE A 128 -0.12 9.64 -5.85
C PHE A 128 -0.54 9.73 -7.32
N ALA A 129 -0.09 10.76 -8.04
CA ALA A 129 -0.40 10.91 -9.46
C ALA A 129 0.21 9.78 -10.31
N THR A 130 1.47 9.43 -10.05
CA THR A 130 2.13 8.32 -10.74
C THR A 130 1.58 6.97 -10.34
N LEU A 131 1.14 6.79 -9.09
CA LEU A 131 0.40 5.60 -8.67
C LEU A 131 -0.95 5.48 -9.39
N SER A 132 -1.69 6.58 -9.48
CA SER A 132 -2.96 6.63 -10.22
C SER A 132 -2.75 6.29 -11.69
N LEU A 133 -1.65 6.75 -12.28
CA LEU A 133 -1.29 6.42 -13.66
C LEU A 133 -0.96 4.93 -13.82
N ALA A 134 -0.19 4.35 -12.90
CA ALA A 134 0.15 2.93 -12.94
C ALA A 134 -1.09 2.03 -12.87
N VAL A 135 -1.99 2.32 -11.93
CA VAL A 135 -3.25 1.57 -11.76
C VAL A 135 -4.22 1.84 -12.92
N SER A 136 -4.16 3.01 -13.58
CA SER A 136 -4.92 3.27 -14.81
C SER A 136 -4.43 2.42 -15.99
N VAL A 137 -3.11 2.30 -16.15
CA VAL A 137 -2.50 1.46 -17.21
C VAL A 137 -2.81 -0.02 -16.97
N GLU A 138 -2.76 -0.47 -15.72
CA GLU A 138 -3.23 -1.80 -15.33
C GLU A 138 -4.68 -2.04 -15.78
N GLY A 139 -5.59 -1.14 -15.41
CA GLY A 139 -7.00 -1.25 -15.80
C GLY A 139 -7.21 -1.24 -17.31
N LEU A 140 -6.49 -0.39 -18.03
CA LEU A 140 -6.52 -0.32 -19.49
C LEU A 140 -6.09 -1.65 -20.13
N LEU A 141 -4.98 -2.22 -19.65
CA LEU A 141 -4.45 -3.48 -20.17
C LEU A 141 -5.42 -4.64 -19.88
N PHE A 142 -5.97 -4.72 -18.66
CA PHE A 142 -6.97 -5.74 -18.33
C PHE A 142 -8.23 -5.61 -19.18
N PHE A 143 -8.74 -4.40 -19.39
CA PHE A 143 -9.95 -4.17 -20.18
C PHE A 143 -9.84 -4.71 -21.61
N TYR A 144 -8.73 -4.43 -22.29
CA TYR A 144 -8.54 -4.90 -23.67
C TYR A 144 -8.11 -6.36 -23.76
N HIS A 145 -7.66 -6.96 -22.66
CA HIS A 145 -7.24 -8.36 -22.59
C HIS A 145 -8.43 -9.36 -22.57
N LEU A 146 -9.66 -8.89 -22.41
CA LEU A 146 -10.85 -9.75 -22.25
C LEU A 146 -11.38 -10.36 -23.56
N HIS A 147 -11.01 -9.80 -24.71
CA HIS A 147 -11.56 -10.24 -26.00
C HIS A 147 -11.19 -11.69 -26.32
N GLY A 148 -12.21 -12.50 -26.67
CA GLY A 148 -12.03 -13.89 -27.10
C GLY A 148 -11.81 -14.89 -25.96
N ARG A 149 -12.13 -14.53 -24.71
CA ARG A 149 -12.10 -15.41 -23.53
C ARG A 149 -13.48 -15.99 -23.22
N THR A 150 -13.51 -17.02 -22.38
CA THR A 150 -14.75 -17.65 -21.89
C THR A 150 -15.51 -16.74 -20.92
N ASP A 151 -16.81 -16.96 -20.77
CA ASP A 151 -17.70 -16.08 -19.99
C ASP A 151 -17.23 -15.90 -18.55
N LEU A 152 -16.86 -16.99 -17.85
CA LEU A 152 -16.37 -16.90 -16.48
C LEU A 152 -15.02 -16.18 -16.38
N ASP A 153 -14.11 -16.38 -17.34
CA ASP A 153 -12.82 -15.68 -17.39
C ASP A 153 -13.04 -14.17 -17.56
N VAL A 154 -13.90 -13.77 -18.50
CA VAL A 154 -14.30 -12.37 -18.68
C VAL A 154 -14.90 -11.80 -17.39
N HIS A 155 -15.84 -12.52 -16.76
CA HIS A 155 -16.55 -12.05 -15.57
C HIS A 155 -15.61 -11.85 -14.37
N VAL A 156 -14.71 -12.79 -14.12
CA VAL A 156 -13.70 -12.70 -13.05
C VAL A 156 -12.81 -11.46 -13.22
N HIS A 157 -12.39 -11.17 -14.45
CA HIS A 157 -11.55 -10.01 -14.72
C HIS A 157 -12.33 -8.69 -14.75
N GLN A 158 -13.60 -8.69 -15.16
CA GLN A 158 -14.47 -7.52 -15.04
C GLN A 158 -14.63 -7.08 -13.57
N LEU A 159 -14.77 -8.04 -12.64
CA LEU A 159 -14.78 -7.76 -11.21
C LEU A 159 -13.46 -7.15 -10.72
N LEU A 160 -12.32 -7.58 -11.28
CA LEU A 160 -11.03 -6.94 -11.00
C LEU A 160 -11.00 -5.49 -11.49
N ILE A 161 -11.51 -5.22 -12.70
CA ILE A 161 -11.63 -3.85 -13.24
C ILE A 161 -12.52 -2.98 -12.34
N LEU A 162 -13.58 -3.55 -11.75
CA LEU A 162 -14.42 -2.85 -10.76
C LEU A 162 -13.68 -2.53 -9.45
N ALA A 163 -12.62 -3.26 -9.08
CA ALA A 163 -11.73 -2.88 -7.98
C ALA A 163 -10.68 -1.83 -8.40
N ILE A 164 -10.21 -1.91 -9.65
CA ILE A 164 -9.20 -0.99 -10.20
C ILE A 164 -9.78 0.42 -10.40
N ALA A 165 -10.99 0.56 -10.94
CA ALA A 165 -11.61 1.86 -11.21
C ALA A 165 -11.70 2.79 -9.96
N PRO A 166 -12.22 2.35 -8.80
CA PRO A 166 -12.17 3.16 -7.59
C PRO A 166 -10.75 3.36 -7.07
N SER A 167 -9.82 2.44 -7.33
CA SER A 167 -8.40 2.62 -6.95
C SER A 167 -7.80 3.82 -7.66
N VAL A 168 -8.03 3.94 -8.98
CA VAL A 168 -7.64 5.11 -9.78
C VAL A 168 -8.25 6.39 -9.22
N ALA A 169 -9.56 6.39 -8.97
CA ALA A 169 -10.25 7.56 -8.44
C ALA A 169 -9.67 8.01 -7.08
N VAL A 170 -9.45 7.07 -6.16
CA VAL A 170 -8.92 7.35 -4.82
C VAL A 170 -7.50 7.90 -4.90
N THR A 171 -6.61 7.28 -5.69
CA THR A 171 -5.24 7.78 -5.87
C THR A 171 -5.20 9.15 -6.54
N GLY A 172 -6.09 9.40 -7.51
CA GLY A 172 -6.21 10.72 -8.14
C GLY A 172 -6.68 11.79 -7.16
N LEU A 173 -7.64 11.47 -6.29
CA LEU A 173 -8.08 12.36 -5.21
C LEU A 173 -6.98 12.60 -4.16
N GLU A 174 -6.16 11.60 -3.84
CA GLU A 174 -4.98 11.77 -2.97
C GLU A 174 -3.94 12.70 -3.61
N ALA A 175 -3.73 12.62 -4.94
CA ALA A 175 -2.83 13.52 -5.65
C ALA A 175 -3.29 14.99 -5.55
N TRP A 176 -4.61 15.22 -5.59
CA TRP A 176 -5.18 16.55 -5.42
C TRP A 176 -5.15 17.04 -3.96
N ASN A 177 -5.50 16.17 -3.01
CA ASN A 177 -5.54 16.50 -1.58
C ASN A 177 -4.96 15.38 -0.70
N PRO A 178 -3.64 15.38 -0.48
CA PRO A 178 -2.95 14.29 0.23
C PRO A 178 -3.17 14.32 1.76
N ARG A 179 -3.93 15.28 2.30
CA ARG A 179 -4.10 15.47 3.76
C ARG A 179 -5.28 14.71 4.36
N THR A 180 -6.03 13.96 3.55
CA THR A 180 -7.18 13.20 4.01
C THR A 180 -6.77 11.93 4.75
N VAL A 181 -7.60 11.50 5.72
CA VAL A 181 -7.38 10.24 6.43
C VAL A 181 -8.05 9.08 5.71
N HIS A 182 -9.23 9.31 5.14
CA HIS A 182 -10.07 8.25 4.59
C HIS A 182 -9.58 7.72 3.23
N LEU A 183 -9.02 8.57 2.35
CA LEU A 183 -8.55 8.12 1.04
C LEU A 183 -7.40 7.10 1.15
N PRO A 184 -6.37 7.31 1.98
CA PRO A 184 -5.34 6.30 2.18
C PRO A 184 -5.86 4.96 2.74
N MET A 185 -6.89 5.01 3.60
CA MET A 185 -7.55 3.81 4.13
C MET A 185 -8.29 3.07 3.02
N LEU A 186 -9.04 3.79 2.19
CA LEU A 186 -9.77 3.22 1.07
C LEU A 186 -8.82 2.63 0.03
N ARG A 187 -7.69 3.31 -0.25
CA ARG A 187 -6.64 2.75 -1.12
C ARG A 187 -6.07 1.46 -0.58
N ALA A 188 -5.82 1.37 0.74
CA ALA A 188 -5.36 0.13 1.36
C ALA A 188 -6.38 -1.00 1.21
N ALA A 189 -7.66 -0.71 1.43
CA ALA A 189 -8.76 -1.67 1.24
C ALA A 189 -8.85 -2.16 -0.21
N LEU A 190 -8.77 -1.24 -1.17
CA LEU A 190 -8.87 -1.56 -2.59
C LEU A 190 -7.64 -2.35 -3.10
N ALA A 191 -6.45 -2.05 -2.60
CA ALA A 191 -5.27 -2.86 -2.88
C ALA A 191 -5.40 -4.28 -2.31
N MET A 192 -5.90 -4.43 -1.08
CA MET A 192 -6.23 -5.76 -0.53
C MET A 192 -7.29 -6.48 -1.37
N LEU A 193 -8.29 -5.76 -1.89
CA LEU A 193 -9.34 -6.32 -2.74
C LEU A 193 -8.78 -6.85 -4.05
N GLN A 194 -7.99 -6.05 -4.77
CA GLN A 194 -7.29 -6.49 -5.98
C GLN A 194 -6.41 -7.71 -5.69
N GLY A 195 -5.64 -7.66 -4.60
CA GLY A 195 -4.70 -8.73 -4.25
C GLY A 195 -5.37 -10.06 -3.92
N THR A 196 -6.37 -10.03 -3.03
CA THR A 196 -7.11 -11.24 -2.65
C THR A 196 -7.96 -11.76 -3.82
N TRP A 197 -8.51 -10.87 -4.65
CA TRP A 197 -9.28 -11.27 -5.82
C TRP A 197 -8.41 -11.91 -6.90
N LEU A 198 -7.20 -11.41 -7.15
CA LEU A 198 -6.25 -12.04 -8.05
C LEU A 198 -5.90 -13.47 -7.62
N TRP A 199 -5.76 -13.72 -6.32
CA TRP A 199 -5.62 -15.08 -5.80
C TRP A 199 -6.84 -15.95 -6.10
N GLN A 200 -8.05 -15.44 -5.82
CA GLN A 200 -9.30 -16.15 -6.09
C GLN A 200 -9.46 -16.44 -7.60
N ALA A 201 -9.16 -15.48 -8.46
CA ALA A 201 -9.15 -15.61 -9.91
C ALA A 201 -8.17 -16.69 -10.37
N GLY A 202 -6.97 -16.71 -9.79
CA GLY A 202 -5.99 -17.77 -10.03
C GLY A 202 -6.53 -19.15 -9.71
N PHE A 203 -7.20 -19.34 -8.58
CA PHE A 203 -7.81 -20.62 -8.20
C PHE A 203 -8.98 -21.03 -9.10
N ILE A 204 -9.81 -20.08 -9.55
CA ILE A 204 -10.96 -20.37 -10.42
C ILE A 204 -10.48 -20.77 -11.82
N LEU A 205 -9.56 -20.00 -12.41
CA LEU A 205 -9.15 -20.19 -13.80
C LEU A 205 -8.02 -21.20 -13.99
N TYR A 206 -7.20 -21.39 -12.95
CA TYR A 206 -6.01 -22.25 -12.98
C TYR A 206 -5.89 -23.04 -11.67
N PRO A 207 -6.86 -23.90 -11.33
CA PRO A 207 -6.84 -24.67 -10.09
C PRO A 207 -5.55 -25.49 -10.00
N PRO A 208 -4.74 -25.36 -8.92
CA PRO A 208 -3.46 -26.04 -8.81
C PRO A 208 -3.60 -27.54 -8.49
N PHE A 209 -4.82 -27.99 -8.17
CA PHE A 209 -5.12 -29.37 -7.80
C PHE A 209 -5.98 -30.04 -8.87
N PRO A 210 -5.61 -31.24 -9.35
CA PRO A 210 -6.41 -31.99 -10.31
C PRO A 210 -7.84 -32.23 -9.82
N GLY A 211 -8.81 -32.23 -10.73
CA GLY A 211 -10.22 -32.53 -10.44
C GLY A 211 -11.04 -31.40 -9.81
N HIS A 212 -10.48 -30.19 -9.70
CA HIS A 212 -11.16 -29.00 -9.18
C HIS A 212 -11.43 -27.96 -10.27
N GLU A 213 -11.61 -28.42 -11.51
CA GLU A 213 -11.86 -27.56 -12.66
C GLU A 213 -13.25 -26.94 -12.59
N TRP A 214 -13.32 -25.64 -12.89
CA TRP A 214 -14.57 -24.90 -12.95
C TRP A 214 -15.16 -25.00 -14.36
N ASP A 215 -16.47 -25.16 -14.44
CA ASP A 215 -17.18 -24.97 -15.70
C ASP A 215 -17.23 -23.47 -16.03
N LEU A 216 -16.48 -23.08 -17.06
CA LEU A 216 -16.26 -21.67 -17.44
C LEU A 216 -17.44 -21.05 -18.21
N GLU A 217 -18.43 -21.85 -18.62
CA GLU A 217 -19.65 -21.37 -19.28
C GLU A 217 -20.88 -21.47 -18.37
N ASN A 218 -20.72 -22.02 -17.17
CA ASN A 218 -21.80 -22.19 -16.21
C ASN A 218 -22.25 -20.86 -15.59
N HIS A 219 -23.54 -20.56 -15.70
CA HIS A 219 -24.13 -19.34 -15.14
C HIS A 219 -24.12 -19.29 -13.60
N GLU A 220 -24.34 -20.41 -12.92
CA GLU A 220 -24.30 -20.47 -11.45
C GLU A 220 -22.90 -20.16 -10.91
N ASN A 221 -21.86 -20.60 -11.63
CA ASN A 221 -20.48 -20.21 -11.32
C ASN A 221 -20.28 -18.69 -11.43
N MET A 222 -20.83 -18.04 -12.45
CA MET A 222 -20.77 -16.57 -12.57
C MET A 222 -21.49 -15.86 -11.42
N MET A 223 -22.68 -16.35 -11.03
CA MET A 223 -23.42 -15.83 -9.88
C MET A 223 -22.63 -15.99 -8.58
N PHE A 224 -22.03 -17.16 -8.36
CA PHE A 224 -21.19 -17.44 -7.20
C PHE A 224 -19.99 -16.50 -7.16
N VAL A 225 -19.30 -16.29 -8.29
CA VAL A 225 -18.13 -15.41 -8.37
C VAL A 225 -18.49 -13.96 -8.00
N SER A 226 -19.63 -13.45 -8.46
CA SER A 226 -20.12 -12.12 -8.02
C SER A 226 -20.34 -12.07 -6.51
N MET A 227 -21.00 -13.09 -5.94
CA MET A 227 -21.23 -13.18 -4.50
C MET A 227 -19.91 -13.25 -3.73
N ALA A 228 -18.96 -14.08 -4.18
CA ALA A 228 -17.64 -14.23 -3.58
C ALA A 228 -16.88 -12.89 -3.56
N PHE A 229 -16.95 -12.11 -4.64
CA PHE A 229 -16.36 -10.77 -4.68
C PHE A 229 -16.90 -9.85 -3.58
N CYS A 230 -18.21 -9.87 -3.34
CA CYS A 230 -18.81 -9.12 -2.23
C CYS A 230 -18.33 -9.61 -0.85
N TRP A 231 -18.13 -10.92 -0.68
CA TRP A 231 -17.56 -11.49 0.55
C TRP A 231 -16.10 -11.04 0.77
N HIS A 232 -15.30 -10.90 -0.29
CA HIS A 232 -13.96 -10.33 -0.19
C HIS A 232 -14.01 -8.89 0.33
N ILE A 233 -14.91 -8.05 -0.21
CA ILE A 233 -15.10 -6.67 0.26
C ILE A 233 -15.44 -6.66 1.77
N LEU A 234 -16.44 -7.43 2.18
CA LEU A 234 -16.84 -7.52 3.59
C LEU A 234 -15.69 -8.01 4.49
N GLY A 235 -15.01 -9.08 4.07
CA GLY A 235 -13.89 -9.67 4.82
C GLY A 235 -12.74 -8.69 5.01
N ILE A 236 -12.39 -7.92 3.97
CA ILE A 236 -11.33 -6.89 4.04
C ILE A 236 -11.72 -5.77 5.00
N LEU A 237 -12.97 -5.29 4.95
CA LEU A 237 -13.44 -4.25 5.86
C LEU A 237 -13.40 -4.71 7.31
N LEU A 238 -13.88 -5.93 7.60
CA LEU A 238 -13.82 -6.52 8.93
C LEU A 238 -12.38 -6.70 9.41
N PHE A 239 -11.50 -7.21 8.55
CA PHE A 239 -10.07 -7.34 8.83
C PHE A 239 -9.44 -5.98 9.19
N MET A 240 -9.70 -4.94 8.38
CA MET A 240 -9.20 -3.60 8.65
C MET A 240 -9.75 -3.04 9.97
N CYS A 241 -11.03 -3.24 10.28
CA CYS A 241 -11.60 -2.84 11.58
C CYS A 241 -10.85 -3.49 12.74
N VAL A 242 -10.59 -4.80 12.68
CA VAL A 242 -9.82 -5.53 13.70
C VAL A 242 -8.40 -4.96 13.83
N VAL A 243 -7.69 -4.78 12.72
CA VAL A 243 -6.32 -4.23 12.73
C VAL A 243 -6.31 -2.83 13.35
N TYR A 244 -7.25 -1.97 12.97
CA TYR A 244 -7.32 -0.59 13.46
C TYR A 244 -7.59 -0.54 14.97
N THR A 245 -8.51 -1.38 15.46
CA THR A 245 -8.81 -1.47 16.90
C THR A 245 -7.62 -2.02 17.68
N VAL A 246 -6.98 -3.09 17.21
CA VAL A 246 -5.82 -3.69 17.87
C VAL A 246 -4.65 -2.70 17.93
N VAL A 247 -4.33 -2.05 16.80
CA VAL A 247 -3.25 -1.05 16.75
C VAL A 247 -3.58 0.15 17.62
N TYR A 248 -4.83 0.60 17.65
CA TYR A 248 -5.24 1.68 18.55
C TYR A 248 -4.98 1.33 20.02
N HIS A 249 -5.42 0.17 20.49
CA HIS A 249 -5.20 -0.24 21.88
C HIS A 249 -3.71 -0.42 22.22
N ILE A 250 -2.92 -1.02 21.32
CA ILE A 250 -1.46 -1.15 21.49
C ILE A 250 -0.80 0.23 21.57
N TYR A 251 -1.21 1.15 20.70
CA TYR A 251 -0.68 2.52 20.66
C TYR A 251 -0.99 3.26 21.97
N GLN A 252 -2.25 3.23 22.43
CA GLN A 252 -2.66 3.89 23.68
C GLN A 252 -1.95 3.29 24.91
N ALA A 253 -1.77 1.96 24.96
CA ALA A 253 -1.03 1.32 26.03
C ALA A 253 0.44 1.78 26.08
N LYS A 254 1.09 1.90 24.92
CA LYS A 254 2.48 2.40 24.82
C LYS A 254 2.60 3.87 25.19
N GLU A 255 1.67 4.72 24.78
CA GLU A 255 1.66 6.14 25.17
C GLU A 255 1.47 6.31 26.67
N LYS A 256 0.58 5.52 27.28
CA LYS A 256 0.39 5.53 28.74
C LYS A 256 1.67 5.12 29.47
N GLN A 257 2.34 4.06 29.02
CA GLN A 257 3.62 3.61 29.58
C GLN A 257 4.70 4.70 29.46
N LEU A 258 4.84 5.30 28.28
CA LEU A 258 5.81 6.37 28.04
C LEU A 258 5.57 7.60 28.93
N GLY A 259 4.30 7.96 29.16
CA GLY A 259 3.92 9.01 30.10
C GLY A 259 4.35 8.70 31.54
N THR A 260 4.07 7.47 31.99
CA THR A 260 4.46 7.01 33.34
C THR A 260 5.99 6.99 33.53
N ASP A 261 6.75 6.52 32.54
CA ASP A 261 8.22 6.50 32.61
C ASP A 261 8.82 7.91 32.69
N LEU A 262 8.23 8.87 31.96
CA LEU A 262 8.66 10.27 31.97
C LEU A 262 8.35 10.95 33.32
N GLU A 263 7.18 10.68 33.90
CA GLU A 263 6.81 11.16 35.25
C GLU A 263 7.76 10.59 36.31
N LEU A 264 8.04 9.28 36.25
CA LEU A 264 8.96 8.63 37.19
C LEU A 264 10.38 9.20 37.09
N GLY A 265 10.89 9.37 35.87
CA GLY A 265 12.21 9.96 35.62
C GLY A 265 12.31 11.41 36.12
N THR A 266 11.26 12.21 35.92
CA THR A 266 11.18 13.58 36.43
C THR A 266 11.18 13.60 37.96
N ALA A 267 10.39 12.72 38.59
CA ALA A 267 10.31 12.60 40.05
C ALA A 267 11.67 12.20 40.67
N VAL A 268 12.37 11.23 40.09
CA VAL A 268 13.71 10.81 40.52
C VAL A 268 14.71 11.97 40.38
N PHE A 269 14.68 12.70 39.27
CA PHE A 269 15.57 13.84 39.05
C PHE A 269 15.30 14.97 40.05
N THR A 270 14.04 15.28 40.33
CA THR A 270 13.68 16.27 41.36
C THR A 270 14.13 15.86 42.75
N HIS A 271 13.98 14.58 43.12
CA HIS A 271 14.42 14.08 44.42
C HIS A 271 15.95 14.11 44.56
N ALA A 272 16.68 13.74 43.50
CA ALA A 272 18.14 13.81 43.48
C ALA A 272 18.64 15.27 43.61
N ALA A 273 18.01 16.22 42.92
CA ALA A 273 18.34 17.64 43.01
C ALA A 273 18.10 18.21 44.42
N ASP A 274 17.03 17.76 45.09
CA ASP A 274 16.70 18.16 46.46
C ASP A 274 17.70 17.57 47.47
N THR A 275 18.11 16.32 47.28
CA THR A 275 19.08 15.63 48.15
C THR A 275 20.50 16.23 48.04
N LEU A 276 20.87 16.73 46.86
CA LEU A 276 22.18 17.36 46.62
C LEU A 276 22.23 18.84 46.98
N GLY A 277 21.14 19.43 47.50
CA GLY A 277 21.09 20.84 47.89
C GLY A 277 21.20 21.83 46.72
N LEU A 278 20.99 21.37 45.48
CA LEU A 278 21.19 22.16 44.25
C LEU A 278 20.04 23.12 43.95
N ARG A 279 18.93 23.08 44.70
CA ARG A 279 17.78 23.97 44.50
C ARG A 279 18.08 25.45 44.72
N SER A 280 19.08 25.80 45.53
CA SER A 280 19.40 27.20 45.85
C SER A 280 20.12 27.95 44.72
N GLY A 281 20.59 27.26 43.67
CA GLY A 281 21.28 27.88 42.52
C GLY A 281 20.41 28.12 41.27
N LEU A 282 19.20 27.54 41.19
CA LEU A 282 18.36 27.55 39.98
C LEU A 282 17.17 28.52 40.04
N ALA A 283 16.93 29.18 41.19
CA ALA A 283 15.83 30.12 41.36
C ALA A 283 15.97 31.44 40.55
N ASN A 284 17.05 31.62 39.77
CA ASN A 284 17.30 32.83 38.98
C ASN A 284 17.29 32.62 37.45
N VAL A 285 16.84 31.47 36.95
CA VAL A 285 16.60 31.33 35.50
C VAL A 285 15.12 31.58 35.24
N SER A 286 14.83 32.81 34.79
CA SER A 286 13.51 33.23 34.32
C SER A 286 12.99 32.29 33.22
N PRO A 287 11.66 32.10 33.12
CA PRO A 287 11.07 31.34 32.03
C PRO A 287 11.32 32.11 30.73
N ILE A 288 12.14 31.54 29.84
CA ILE A 288 12.23 31.99 28.46
C ILE A 288 10.85 31.76 27.84
N SER A 289 10.15 32.84 27.51
CA SER A 289 8.94 32.78 26.71
C SER A 289 9.29 32.22 25.34
N MET A 290 8.97 30.95 25.07
CA MET A 290 8.83 30.47 23.71
C MET A 290 7.49 30.95 23.16
N THR A 291 7.42 32.24 22.81
CA THR A 291 6.53 32.68 21.75
C THR A 291 7.12 32.17 20.44
N SER A 292 6.72 30.96 20.03
CA SER A 292 6.94 30.51 18.67
C SER A 292 5.94 31.24 17.77
N ASP A 293 6.36 32.39 17.25
CA ASP A 293 5.89 32.88 15.96
C ASP A 293 6.17 31.79 14.92
N ILE A 294 5.19 30.94 14.65
CA ILE A 294 5.13 30.16 13.43
C ILE A 294 4.09 30.87 12.56
N LYS A 295 4.56 31.85 11.79
CA LYS A 295 3.89 32.25 10.56
C LYS A 295 3.95 31.06 9.60
N CYS A 296 2.80 30.46 9.35
CA CYS A 296 2.49 29.77 8.12
C CYS A 296 1.01 29.98 7.82
#